data_AF-A0A925GC10-F1
#
_entry.id   AF-A0A925GC10-F1
#
_cell.length_a   1.000
_cell.length_b   1.000
_cell.length_c   1.000
_cell.angle_alpha   90.00
_cell.angle_beta   90.00
_cell.angle_gamma   90.00
#
_symmetry.space_group_name_H-M   'P 1'
#
loop_
_entity.id
_entity.type
_entity.pdbx_description
1 polymer ?
#
loop_
_entity_poly.entity_id
_entity_poly.type
_entity_poly.pdbx_seq_one_letter_code
_entity_poly.pdbx_strand_id
1 'polypeptide(L)'
;DIITFHVPLTEKTRYMINAKTINKMKDGVMLINVSRGAIFNSKEVFDRLQDEKISKLGMDVYEFEHNVFFFNHSQNPINDTLLKALIQHSRVLLTPHMAFLTEEALQVLAEKIIAHLDTWESDKALNKGGVCEIAIPKALSA
;
A
#
# COMPACT_ATOMS: atom_id res chain seq x y z
N ASP A 1 -0.99 20.47 11.52
CA ASP A 1 -1.58 19.17 11.92
C ASP A 1 -1.16 18.05 10.98
N ILE A 2 -1.20 16.82 11.48
CA ILE A 2 -0.76 15.61 10.77
C ILE A 2 -1.90 14.59 10.79
N ILE A 3 -2.17 13.94 9.66
CA ILE A 3 -3.12 12.84 9.54
C ILE A 3 -2.37 11.62 8.98
N THR A 4 -2.47 10.48 9.69
CA THR A 4 -1.88 9.20 9.28
C THR A 4 -2.97 8.17 9.00
N PHE A 5 -2.76 7.33 7.99
CA PHE A 5 -3.76 6.37 7.49
C PHE A 5 -3.33 4.92 7.74
N HIS A 6 -4.17 4.19 8.48
CA HIS A 6 -3.96 2.80 8.91
C HIS A 6 -5.22 1.93 8.70
N VAL A 7 -6.01 2.23 7.67
CA VAL A 7 -7.24 1.51 7.37
C VAL A 7 -7.00 0.45 6.28
N PRO A 8 -7.72 -0.68 6.29
CA PRO A 8 -7.65 -1.64 5.19
C PRO A 8 -8.21 -1.03 3.91
N LEU A 9 -7.70 -1.49 2.76
CA LEU A 9 -8.30 -1.16 1.46
C LEU A 9 -9.53 -2.04 1.23
N THR A 10 -10.67 -1.38 1.09
CA THR A 10 -12.00 -1.95 0.81
C THR A 10 -12.70 -1.05 -0.18
N GLU A 11 -13.87 -1.45 -0.70
CA GLU A 11 -14.70 -0.56 -1.53
C GLU A 11 -15.06 0.76 -0.83
N LYS A 12 -15.27 0.73 0.49
CA LYS A 12 -15.64 1.91 1.29
C LYS A 12 -14.47 2.86 1.55
N THR A 13 -13.24 2.34 1.54
CA THR A 13 -12.03 3.11 1.87
C THR A 13 -11.20 3.47 0.64
N ARG A 14 -11.49 2.88 -0.52
CA ARG A 14 -10.91 3.26 -1.81
C ARG A 14 -11.18 4.73 -2.10
N TYR A 15 -10.12 5.48 -2.35
CA TYR A 15 -10.13 6.93 -2.58
C TYR A 15 -10.89 7.71 -1.51
N MET A 16 -10.89 7.25 -0.26
CA MET A 16 -11.46 8.04 0.83
C MET A 16 -10.72 9.38 0.97
N ILE A 17 -9.44 9.44 0.56
CA ILE A 17 -8.70 10.68 0.40
C ILE A 17 -8.71 11.09 -1.08
N ASN A 18 -9.47 12.13 -1.36
CA ASN A 18 -9.73 12.73 -2.65
C ASN A 18 -9.91 14.25 -2.48
N ALA A 19 -10.02 15.01 -3.55
CA ALA A 19 -10.13 16.47 -3.52
C ALA A 19 -11.26 16.95 -2.60
N LYS A 20 -12.42 16.28 -2.60
CA LYS A 20 -13.57 16.64 -1.74
C LYS A 20 -13.26 16.45 -0.26
N THR A 21 -12.58 15.36 0.13
CA THR A 21 -12.24 15.12 1.54
C THR A 21 -11.04 15.95 1.98
N ILE A 22 -10.06 16.19 1.10
CA ILE A 22 -8.92 17.09 1.35
C ILE A 22 -9.39 18.53 1.58
N ASN A 23 -10.38 19.02 0.82
CA ASN A 23 -10.91 20.38 1.00
C ASN A 23 -11.50 20.63 2.41
N LYS A 24 -11.93 19.57 3.10
CA LYS A 24 -12.42 19.66 4.49
C LYS A 24 -11.31 19.69 5.53
N MET A 25 -10.08 19.35 5.13
CA MET A 25 -8.92 19.38 6.01
C MET A 25 -8.46 20.83 6.21
N LYS A 26 -7.60 21.04 7.20
CA LYS A 26 -6.92 22.34 7.39
C LYS A 26 -5.98 22.63 6.23
N ASP A 27 -5.78 23.90 5.93
CA ASP A 27 -4.76 24.33 4.98
C ASP A 27 -3.36 24.01 5.52
N GLY A 28 -2.47 23.56 4.64
CA GLY A 28 -1.13 23.12 5.02
C GLY A 28 -1.10 21.84 5.85
N VAL A 29 -2.10 20.95 5.71
CA VAL A 29 -2.11 19.64 6.39
C VAL A 29 -0.96 18.75 5.91
N MET A 30 -0.39 17.94 6.82
CA MET A 30 0.52 16.85 6.46
C MET A 30 -0.24 15.53 6.40
N LEU A 31 -0.04 14.77 5.33
CA LEU A 31 -0.65 13.45 5.15
C LEU A 31 0.42 12.35 5.13
N ILE A 32 0.16 11.23 5.83
CA ILE A 32 1.03 10.05 5.86
C ILE A 32 0.24 8.80 5.50
N ASN A 33 0.56 8.12 4.40
CA ASN A 33 -0.07 6.85 4.01
C ASN A 33 0.93 5.69 4.07
N VAL A 34 0.72 4.79 5.04
CA VAL A 34 1.47 3.53 5.20
C VAL A 34 0.55 2.30 5.10
N SER A 35 -0.62 2.47 4.47
CA SER A 35 -1.66 1.44 4.41
C SER A 35 -1.70 0.74 3.03
N ARG A 36 -2.46 1.29 2.07
CA ARG A 36 -2.47 0.91 0.66
C ARG A 36 -2.56 2.15 -0.21
N GLY A 37 -1.95 2.10 -1.39
CA GLY A 37 -1.89 3.23 -2.31
C GLY A 37 -3.27 3.83 -2.63
N ALA A 38 -4.22 2.96 -2.98
CA ALA A 38 -5.55 3.37 -3.40
C ALA A 38 -6.48 3.88 -2.27
N ILE A 39 -5.99 4.04 -1.04
CA ILE A 39 -6.66 4.88 -0.03
C ILE A 39 -6.66 6.35 -0.48
N PHE A 40 -5.62 6.74 -1.21
CA PHE A 40 -5.46 8.05 -1.83
C PHE A 40 -5.81 7.96 -3.31
N ASN A 41 -6.60 8.90 -3.83
CA ASN A 41 -6.57 9.19 -5.26
C ASN A 41 -5.26 9.95 -5.53
N SER A 42 -4.28 9.26 -6.10
CA SER A 42 -2.90 9.78 -6.17
C SER A 42 -2.79 11.08 -6.95
N LYS A 43 -3.59 11.22 -8.02
CA LYS A 43 -3.61 12.42 -8.87
C LYS A 43 -4.19 13.62 -8.13
N GLU A 44 -5.33 13.44 -7.46
CA GLU A 44 -5.99 14.52 -6.74
C GLU A 44 -5.19 14.95 -5.49
N VAL A 45 -4.53 14.01 -4.82
CA VAL A 45 -3.59 14.32 -3.73
C VAL A 45 -2.41 15.15 -4.26
N PHE A 46 -1.83 14.77 -5.40
CA PHE A 46 -0.75 15.53 -6.01
C PHE A 46 -1.20 16.95 -6.42
N ASP A 47 -2.40 17.11 -6.98
CA ASP A 47 -2.93 18.43 -7.32
C ASP A 47 -3.09 19.32 -6.08
N ARG A 48 -3.57 18.75 -4.96
CA ARG A 48 -3.68 19.43 -3.67
C ARG A 48 -2.34 19.68 -2.97
N LEU A 49 -1.30 18.96 -3.38
CA LEU A 49 0.07 19.27 -2.97
C LEU A 49 0.55 20.52 -3.72
N GLN A 50 0.30 20.60 -5.02
CA GLN A 50 0.74 21.71 -5.89
C GLN A 50 0.13 23.06 -5.50
N ASP A 51 -1.12 23.09 -5.02
CA ASP A 51 -1.77 24.31 -4.53
C ASP A 51 -1.58 24.59 -3.03
N GLU A 52 -0.63 23.88 -2.40
CA GLU A 52 -0.25 24.02 -0.99
C GLU A 52 -1.36 23.71 0.03
N LYS A 53 -2.52 23.20 -0.41
CA LYS A 53 -3.55 22.67 0.51
C LYS A 53 -2.96 21.57 1.39
N ILE A 54 -2.13 20.72 0.82
CA ILE A 54 -1.26 19.77 1.51
C ILE A 54 0.14 20.38 1.60
N SER A 55 0.69 20.51 2.82
CA SER A 55 2.04 21.06 3.01
C SER A 55 3.13 20.01 2.84
N LYS A 56 2.89 18.77 3.26
CA LYS A 56 3.84 17.66 3.20
C LYS A 56 3.12 16.33 3.01
N LEU A 57 3.76 15.41 2.30
CA LEU A 57 3.22 14.11 1.96
C LEU A 57 4.26 13.02 2.26
N GLY A 58 3.91 12.08 3.15
CA GLY A 58 4.68 10.86 3.39
C GLY A 58 3.92 9.66 2.86
N MET A 59 4.55 8.82 2.05
CA MET A 59 3.91 7.63 1.50
C MET A 59 4.87 6.46 1.51
N ASP A 60 4.44 5.31 2.04
CA ASP A 60 5.14 4.04 1.85
C ASP A 60 4.47 3.19 0.75
N VAL A 61 3.33 3.64 0.22
CA VAL A 61 2.51 2.88 -0.73
C VAL A 61 2.06 3.79 -1.86
N TYR A 62 1.86 3.24 -3.05
CA TYR A 62 1.41 3.97 -4.23
C TYR A 62 0.35 3.18 -4.99
N GLU A 63 -0.61 3.88 -5.59
CA GLU A 63 -1.80 3.25 -6.19
C GLU A 63 -1.45 2.25 -7.30
N PHE A 64 -0.44 2.57 -8.11
CA PHE A 64 0.04 1.76 -9.22
C PHE A 64 1.44 1.18 -8.95
N GLU A 65 1.70 0.78 -7.70
CA GLU A 65 3.02 0.25 -7.28
C GLU A 65 3.41 -1.10 -7.88
N HIS A 66 2.46 -1.85 -8.45
CA HIS A 66 2.70 -3.17 -9.04
C HIS A 66 3.72 -3.09 -10.19
N ASN A 67 4.68 -4.01 -10.21
CA ASN A 67 5.80 -4.04 -11.16
C ASN A 67 6.72 -2.81 -11.11
N VAL A 68 6.61 -1.98 -10.06
CA VAL A 68 7.45 -0.81 -9.84
C VAL A 68 8.22 -0.94 -8.53
N PHE A 69 7.51 -1.20 -7.43
CA PHE A 69 8.16 -1.38 -6.14
C PHE A 69 8.87 -2.73 -6.08
N PHE A 70 9.91 -2.82 -5.24
CA PHE A 70 10.81 -3.99 -5.09
C PHE A 70 11.74 -4.30 -6.28
N PHE A 71 11.66 -3.55 -7.38
CA PHE A 71 12.52 -3.73 -8.56
C PHE A 71 13.48 -2.55 -8.76
N ASN A 72 14.65 -2.82 -9.35
CA ASN A 72 15.60 -1.78 -9.73
C ASN A 72 15.27 -1.21 -11.11
N HIS A 73 14.75 0.02 -11.15
CA HIS A 73 14.41 0.74 -12.38
C HIS A 73 15.45 1.79 -12.80
N SER A 74 16.67 1.76 -12.25
CA SER A 74 17.71 2.74 -12.54
C SER A 74 18.15 2.75 -14.01
N GLN A 75 18.09 1.59 -14.68
CA GLN A 75 18.45 1.44 -16.10
C GLN A 75 17.23 1.43 -17.04
N ASN A 76 16.05 1.06 -16.53
CA ASN A 76 14.81 0.95 -17.29
C ASN A 76 13.74 1.86 -16.65
N PRO A 77 13.65 3.13 -17.09
CA PRO A 77 12.79 4.11 -16.46
C PRO A 77 11.31 3.72 -16.51
N ILE A 78 10.63 3.89 -15.38
CA ILE A 78 9.19 3.62 -15.23
C ILE A 78 8.39 4.55 -16.16
N ASN A 79 7.33 4.06 -16.80
CA ASN A 79 6.42 4.90 -17.60
C ASN A 79 5.23 5.42 -16.77
N ASP A 80 5.52 6.04 -15.64
CA ASP A 80 4.54 6.69 -14.77
C ASP A 80 5.01 8.11 -14.46
N THR A 81 4.36 9.09 -15.08
CA THR A 81 4.70 10.50 -14.93
C THR A 81 4.32 11.05 -13.56
N LEU A 82 3.24 10.55 -12.96
CA LEU A 82 2.78 10.99 -11.65
C LEU A 82 3.74 10.50 -10.56
N LEU A 83 4.13 9.23 -10.60
CA LEU A 83 5.10 8.67 -9.65
C LEU A 83 6.45 9.40 -9.75
N LYS A 84 6.94 9.68 -10.96
CA LYS A 84 8.15 10.49 -11.16
C LYS A 84 8.03 11.87 -10.52
N ALA A 85 6.90 12.55 -10.76
CA ALA A 85 6.65 13.86 -10.19
C ALA A 85 6.61 13.80 -8.65
N LEU A 86 5.96 12.79 -8.08
CA LEU A 86 5.93 12.57 -6.63
C LEU A 86 7.35 12.37 -6.05
N ILE A 87 8.16 11.49 -6.65
CA ILE A 87 9.54 11.21 -6.19
C ILE A 87 10.42 12.46 -6.26
N GLN A 88 10.25 13.30 -7.27
CA GLN A 88 11.06 14.50 -7.47
C GLN A 88 10.59 15.70 -6.63
N HIS A 89 9.40 15.64 -6.04
CA HIS A 89 8.80 16.78 -5.37
C HIS A 89 9.38 16.97 -3.96
N SER A 90 9.90 18.17 -3.67
CA SER A 90 10.65 18.48 -2.43
C SER A 90 9.86 18.33 -1.11
N ARG A 91 8.52 18.32 -1.18
CA ARG A 91 7.62 18.12 -0.02
C ARG A 91 7.06 16.69 0.09
N VAL A 92 7.58 15.76 -0.70
CA VAL A 92 7.19 14.35 -0.69
C VAL A 92 8.35 13.49 -0.18
N LEU A 93 8.05 12.57 0.73
CA LEU A 93 8.90 11.43 1.04
C LEU A 93 8.15 10.16 0.63
N LEU A 94 8.71 9.41 -0.32
CA LEU A 94 8.15 8.15 -0.78
C LEU A 94 9.15 7.01 -0.54
N THR A 95 8.72 6.01 0.22
CA THR A 95 9.46 4.74 0.41
C THR A 95 8.71 3.59 -0.29
N PRO A 96 9.41 2.62 -0.90
CA PRO A 96 8.77 1.59 -1.74
C PRO A 96 8.24 0.39 -0.92
N HIS A 97 7.17 0.61 -0.16
CA HIS A 97 6.43 -0.42 0.60
C HIS A 97 7.31 -1.22 1.54
N MET A 98 8.09 -0.50 2.35
CA MET A 98 9.10 -1.05 3.26
C MET A 98 8.74 -0.86 4.75
N ALA A 99 7.55 -0.39 5.10
CA ALA A 99 7.15 -0.21 6.49
C ALA A 99 7.21 -1.51 7.32
N PHE A 100 7.14 -2.69 6.66
CA PHE A 100 7.28 -4.00 7.30
C PHE A 100 8.73 -4.52 7.35
N LEU A 101 9.70 -3.82 6.74
CA LEU A 101 11.05 -4.33 6.50
C LEU A 101 11.97 -4.12 7.72
N THR A 102 11.64 -4.82 8.82
CA THR A 102 12.46 -4.91 10.04
C THR A 102 12.87 -6.35 10.29
N GLU A 103 13.96 -6.58 11.01
CA GLU A 103 14.44 -7.93 11.32
C GLU A 103 13.36 -8.74 12.06
N GLU A 104 12.71 -8.13 13.05
CA GLU A 104 11.68 -8.77 13.87
C GLU A 104 10.43 -9.10 13.06
N ALA A 105 9.96 -8.18 12.20
CA ALA A 105 8.77 -8.41 11.39
C ALA A 105 9.01 -9.49 10.32
N LEU A 106 10.20 -9.52 9.71
CA LEU A 106 10.58 -10.54 8.75
C LEU A 106 10.72 -11.91 9.42
N GLN A 107 11.27 -11.96 10.64
CA GLN A 107 11.33 -13.20 11.42
C GLN A 107 9.92 -13.73 11.71
N VAL A 108 9.03 -12.91 12.25
CA VAL A 108 7.64 -13.31 12.54
C VAL A 108 6.90 -13.74 11.27
N LEU A 109 7.15 -13.06 10.15
CA LEU A 109 6.56 -13.43 8.86
C LEU A 109 7.03 -14.82 8.42
N ALA A 110 8.34 -15.07 8.45
CA ALA A 110 8.91 -16.37 8.08
C ALA A 110 8.38 -17.51 8.97
N GLU A 111 8.40 -17.32 10.29
CA GLU A 111 7.88 -18.28 11.27
C GLU A 111 6.40 -18.61 11.02
N LYS A 112 5.56 -17.59 10.77
CA LYS A 112 4.13 -17.79 10.49
C LYS A 112 3.89 -18.48 9.16
N ILE A 113 4.66 -18.16 8.12
CA ILE A 113 4.54 -18.82 6.82
C ILE A 113 4.87 -20.32 6.97
N ILE A 114 5.98 -20.66 7.63
CA ILE A 114 6.37 -22.05 7.88
C ILE A 114 5.27 -22.78 8.68
N ALA A 115 4.81 -22.21 9.79
CA ALA A 115 3.76 -22.81 10.60
C ALA A 115 2.45 -23.03 9.82
N HIS A 116 2.08 -22.11 8.93
CA HIS A 116 0.93 -22.28 8.04
C HIS A 116 1.12 -23.43 7.04
N LEU A 117 2.33 -23.60 6.49
CA LEU A 117 2.64 -24.70 5.57
C LEU A 117 2.60 -26.06 6.28
N ASP A 118 3.20 -26.20 7.46
CA ASP A 118 3.15 -27.43 8.27
C ASP A 118 1.72 -27.81 8.64
N THR A 119 0.91 -26.79 8.93
CA THR A 119 -0.50 -26.98 9.28
C THR A 119 -1.30 -27.43 8.06
N TRP A 120 -1.07 -26.81 6.90
CA TRP A 120 -1.69 -27.22 5.64
C TRP A 120 -1.30 -28.66 5.25
N GLU A 121 -0.03 -29.04 5.38
CA GLU A 121 0.44 -30.41 5.11
C GLU A 121 -0.21 -31.44 6.04
N SER A 122 -0.43 -31.08 7.31
CA SER A 122 -1.06 -31.96 8.29
C SER A 122 -2.59 -31.97 8.25
N ASP A 123 -3.20 -31.39 7.21
CA ASP A 123 -4.66 -31.24 7.01
C ASP A 123 -5.37 -30.57 8.21
N LYS A 124 -4.62 -29.77 8.96
CA LYS A 124 -5.12 -28.93 10.04
C LYS A 124 -5.27 -27.51 9.47
N ALA A 125 -6.23 -26.74 9.97
CA ALA A 125 -6.34 -25.33 9.62
C ALA A 125 -5.96 -24.50 10.85
N LEU A 126 -4.90 -23.68 10.73
CA LEU A 126 -4.47 -22.78 11.82
C LEU A 126 -5.43 -21.59 11.99
N ASN A 127 -6.31 -21.32 11.02
CA ASN A 127 -7.30 -20.25 11.07
C ASN A 127 -8.54 -20.61 10.24
N LYS A 128 -9.74 -20.58 10.84
CA LYS A 128 -11.04 -20.69 10.12
C LYS A 128 -11.37 -19.47 9.23
N GLY A 129 -10.40 -18.63 8.90
CA GLY A 129 -10.63 -17.38 8.14
C GLY A 129 -9.42 -16.85 7.39
N GLY A 130 -8.42 -17.68 7.08
CA GLY A 130 -7.16 -17.19 6.48
C GLY A 130 -6.48 -18.14 5.50
N VAL A 131 -7.07 -19.28 5.17
CA VAL A 131 -6.68 -20.04 3.98
C VAL A 131 -7.68 -19.64 2.90
N CYS A 132 -7.16 -19.10 1.81
CA CYS A 132 -7.91 -18.92 0.58
C CYS A 132 -8.67 -20.22 0.31
N GLU A 133 -10.01 -20.18 0.31
CA GLU A 133 -10.82 -21.20 -0.34
C GLU A 133 -10.52 -21.12 -1.85
N ILE A 134 -9.33 -21.57 -2.25
CA ILE A 134 -9.15 -22.09 -3.59
C ILE A 134 -9.90 -23.40 -3.55
N ALA A 135 -11.19 -23.33 -3.85
CA ALA A 135 -11.94 -24.47 -4.31
C ALA A 135 -11.13 -25.11 -5.44
N ILE A 136 -10.35 -26.13 -5.13
CA ILE A 136 -9.83 -27.05 -6.13
C ILE A 136 -11.10 -27.69 -6.70
N PRO A 137 -11.49 -27.39 -7.95
CA PRO A 137 -12.65 -28.05 -8.53
C PRO A 137 -12.33 -29.54 -8.51
N LYS A 138 -13.23 -30.35 -7.94
CA LYS A 138 -13.26 -31.80 -8.16
C LYS A 138 -13.43 -32.04 -9.65
N ALA A 139 -12.33 -32.03 -10.38
CA ALA A 139 -12.26 -32.34 -11.79
C ALA A 139 -10.90 -32.98 -12.09
N LEU A 140 -10.63 -34.09 -11.39
CA LEU A 140 -9.69 -35.13 -11.80
C LEU A 140 -10.00 -36.39 -10.98
N SER A 141 -11.15 -36.97 -11.30
CA SER A 141 -11.46 -38.37 -11.02
C SER A 141 -12.10 -38.95 -12.28
N ALA A 142 -11.25 -39.30 -13.23
CA ALA A 142 -11.45 -40.29 -14.29
C ALA A 142 -10.05 -40.70 -14.78
#